data_AF-A0A7D3XJX2-F1
#
_entry.id   AF-A0A7D3XJX2-F1
#
_cell.length_a   1.000
_cell.length_b   1.000
_cell.length_c   1.000
_cell.angle_alpha   90.00
_cell.angle_beta   90.00
_cell.angle_gamma   90.00
#
_symmetry.space_group_name_H-M   'P 1'
#
loop_
_entity.id
_entity.type
_entity.pdbx_description
1 polymer ?
#
loop_
_entity_poly.entity_id
_entity_poly.type
_entity_poly.pdbx_seq_one_letter_code
_entity_poly.pdbx_strand_id
1 'polypeptide(L)'
;MKAILFHGDNLPTSLTDHFHGDKSAIDYSQASQNSNFVLDRFLHDSLSKAFQNKAYDVIFIPYTLSQQNYFELTGLRVAAHIRVTKEFRHHLVPIVFIGIETPNQIAKLSELGNILFTPGVFHIAKTDRDALKNEYILIQEHKPRISETEWEKCLKRLQLSPPANYQSHHSIDNELALLRWSTYLKCDNNILEVKENLQKGLYFKYYQALNPVAETKQGTPYLINGKGKVLLIDDEAKRGWGDFYRCFLQNNINNNTIKFDILEVEFKSLSQNEIIDRAIKKCEDADVVLLDLRLCDSDFKENKEPKELTGYKILEEIKKINKGIQVIITTASNKIWNYQSVQGLGANGYIIKRDDSNVAEDIKNLKQVVEGSINRASYLKPVNQSINQLSKSLTTAIKNKKFDKHIGKELIKILQLSYNMYEKANSKDDFAYAYISLFKCLELIAGEYVFKNDENKWCIKGPQELKQYRWDEEKNKYTFTNTPNFKNNLPTTFEKVAGLCFQLLEYKDEDVQQLYYSIKRRNEFIHPSEKKLTDNLKTECDKIYFYEGYKILLEQVSQIIQKLLA
;
A
#
# COMPACT_ATOMS: atom_id res chain seq x y z
N MET A 1 -26.47 8.78 -46.84
CA MET A 1 -25.77 7.59 -46.31
C MET A 1 -25.61 7.78 -44.83
N LYS A 2 -25.78 6.74 -44.02
CA LYS A 2 -25.49 6.83 -42.58
C LYS A 2 -24.01 6.56 -42.38
N ALA A 3 -23.20 7.50 -42.84
CA ALA A 3 -21.75 7.42 -42.85
C ALA A 3 -21.14 8.75 -42.41
N ILE A 4 -19.90 8.69 -41.93
CA ILE A 4 -19.10 9.86 -41.56
C ILE A 4 -17.77 9.85 -42.29
N LEU A 5 -17.36 11.02 -42.79
CA LEU A 5 -16.04 11.27 -43.36
C LEU A 5 -15.23 12.12 -42.40
N PHE A 6 -14.13 11.56 -41.90
CA PHE A 6 -13.09 12.33 -41.20
C PHE A 6 -12.10 12.89 -42.23
N HIS A 7 -11.74 14.17 -42.12
CA HIS A 7 -10.74 14.80 -42.98
C HIS A 7 -9.95 15.86 -42.21
N GLY A 8 -8.73 16.18 -42.64
CA GLY A 8 -7.97 17.33 -42.15
C GLY A 8 -7.87 18.43 -43.22
N ASP A 9 -8.91 18.57 -44.03
CA ASP A 9 -8.94 19.38 -45.27
C ASP A 9 -7.82 19.03 -46.27
N ASN A 10 -7.38 17.79 -46.22
CA ASN A 10 -6.35 17.20 -47.06
C ASN A 10 -6.92 16.34 -48.20
N LEU A 11 -8.24 16.37 -48.38
CA LEU A 11 -8.95 15.68 -49.46
C LEU A 11 -9.41 16.71 -50.52
N PRO A 12 -9.51 16.31 -51.81
CA PRO A 12 -10.05 17.19 -52.84
C PRO A 12 -11.46 17.69 -52.50
N THR A 13 -11.73 18.98 -52.73
CA THR A 13 -13.06 19.58 -52.51
C THR A 13 -14.16 18.85 -53.30
N SER A 14 -13.83 18.39 -54.50
CA SER A 14 -14.74 17.56 -55.31
C SER A 14 -15.18 16.28 -54.59
N LEU A 15 -14.36 15.70 -53.72
CA LEU A 15 -14.72 14.50 -52.95
C LEU A 15 -15.55 14.86 -51.71
N THR A 16 -15.15 15.91 -50.98
CA THR A 16 -15.81 16.32 -49.74
C THR A 16 -17.18 16.97 -49.98
N ASP A 17 -17.37 17.68 -51.10
CA ASP A 17 -18.66 18.31 -51.46
C ASP A 17 -19.71 17.28 -51.92
N HIS A 18 -19.25 16.18 -52.53
CA HIS A 18 -20.13 15.11 -53.02
C HIS A 18 -20.38 13.99 -52.01
N PHE A 19 -19.79 14.07 -50.81
CA PHE A 19 -20.02 13.08 -49.78
C PHE A 19 -21.43 13.23 -49.17
N HIS A 20 -22.31 12.27 -49.47
CA HIS A 20 -23.70 12.25 -49.01
C HIS A 20 -23.87 11.68 -47.57
N GLY A 21 -23.04 12.14 -46.63
CA GLY A 21 -23.04 11.76 -45.20
C GLY A 21 -22.50 12.89 -44.32
N ASP A 22 -22.29 12.59 -43.04
CA ASP A 22 -21.73 13.57 -42.09
C ASP A 22 -20.24 13.79 -42.35
N LYS A 23 -19.76 15.01 -42.10
CA LYS A 23 -18.34 15.36 -42.25
C LYS A 23 -17.81 15.89 -40.93
N SER A 24 -16.61 15.47 -40.56
CA SER A 24 -15.95 15.90 -39.34
C SER A 24 -14.49 16.25 -39.63
N ALA A 25 -14.17 17.54 -39.57
CA ALA A 25 -12.80 18.01 -39.69
C ALA A 25 -12.02 17.71 -38.40
N ILE A 26 -10.87 17.06 -38.53
CA ILE A 26 -9.89 16.85 -37.45
C ILE A 26 -8.63 17.59 -37.86
N ASP A 27 -8.53 18.85 -37.44
CA ASP A 27 -7.34 19.68 -37.62
C ASP A 27 -6.74 20.00 -36.25
N TYR A 28 -5.51 19.51 -36.03
CA TYR A 28 -4.73 19.76 -34.81
C TYR A 28 -3.57 20.72 -35.03
N SER A 29 -3.48 21.39 -36.18
CA SER A 29 -2.37 22.29 -36.53
C SER A 29 -2.17 23.45 -35.54
N GLN A 30 -3.27 24.02 -35.04
CA GLN A 30 -3.22 25.07 -34.02
C GLN A 30 -3.01 24.49 -32.61
N ALA A 31 -3.68 23.37 -32.31
CA ALA A 31 -3.62 22.74 -30.99
C ALA A 31 -2.22 22.18 -30.69
N SER A 32 -1.49 21.71 -31.71
CA SER A 32 -0.14 21.15 -31.59
C SER A 32 0.92 22.17 -31.16
N GLN A 33 0.63 23.47 -31.26
CA GLN A 33 1.53 24.54 -30.81
C GLN A 33 1.52 24.72 -29.29
N ASN A 34 0.57 24.12 -28.58
CA ASN A 34 0.51 24.18 -27.12
C ASN A 34 1.53 23.21 -26.50
N SER A 35 2.31 23.68 -25.54
CA SER A 35 3.32 22.86 -24.83
C SER A 35 2.74 21.65 -24.10
N ASN A 36 1.45 21.68 -23.76
CA ASN A 36 0.74 20.59 -23.09
C ASN A 36 -0.11 19.74 -24.06
N PHE A 37 0.09 19.89 -25.37
CA PHE A 37 -0.65 19.13 -26.38
C PHE A 37 -0.31 17.64 -26.33
N VAL A 38 -1.36 16.81 -26.27
CA VAL A 38 -1.25 15.35 -26.38
C VAL A 38 -2.22 14.90 -27.47
N LEU A 39 -1.66 14.35 -28.55
CA LEU A 39 -2.43 13.97 -29.74
C LEU A 39 -3.58 13.00 -29.42
N ASP A 40 -3.33 11.96 -28.62
CA ASP A 40 -4.38 10.97 -28.27
C ASP A 40 -5.55 11.60 -27.51
N ARG A 41 -5.27 12.58 -26.64
CA ARG A 41 -6.30 13.32 -25.92
C ARG A 41 -7.18 14.10 -26.90
N PHE A 42 -6.54 14.85 -27.79
CA PHE A 42 -7.23 15.61 -28.82
C PHE A 42 -8.07 14.72 -29.74
N LEU A 43 -7.52 13.59 -30.20
CA LEU A 43 -8.23 12.64 -31.05
C LEU A 43 -9.42 12.01 -30.32
N HIS A 44 -9.26 11.63 -29.05
CA HIS A 44 -10.38 11.12 -28.26
C HIS A 44 -11.51 12.14 -28.13
N ASP A 45 -11.20 13.37 -27.76
CA ASP A 45 -12.20 14.42 -27.55
C ASP A 45 -12.91 14.77 -28.88
N SER A 46 -12.15 14.83 -29.99
CA SER A 46 -12.68 15.06 -31.33
C SER A 46 -13.62 13.95 -31.79
N LEU A 47 -13.22 12.68 -31.59
CA LEU A 47 -14.04 11.53 -31.93
C LEU A 47 -15.29 11.41 -31.04
N SER A 48 -15.16 11.68 -29.74
CA SER A 48 -16.27 11.70 -28.80
C SER A 48 -17.34 12.69 -29.25
N LYS A 49 -16.93 13.91 -29.62
CA LYS A 49 -17.83 14.94 -30.17
C LYS A 49 -18.45 14.53 -31.50
N ALA A 50 -17.68 13.95 -32.40
CA ALA A 50 -18.17 13.52 -33.72
C ALA A 50 -19.22 12.40 -33.63
N PHE A 51 -19.05 11.48 -32.68
CA PHE A 51 -19.97 10.35 -32.47
C PHE A 51 -21.13 10.63 -31.51
N GLN A 52 -21.13 11.79 -30.85
CA GLN A 52 -22.11 12.11 -29.81
C GLN A 52 -23.55 11.98 -30.32
N ASN A 53 -24.33 11.07 -29.74
CA ASN A 53 -25.73 10.77 -30.09
C ASN A 53 -25.97 10.40 -31.56
N LYS A 54 -24.92 9.99 -32.28
CA LYS A 54 -25.00 9.56 -33.67
C LYS A 54 -24.53 8.12 -33.81
N ALA A 55 -25.11 7.42 -34.77
CA ALA A 55 -24.67 6.10 -35.17
C ALA A 55 -24.32 6.16 -36.65
N TYR A 56 -23.22 5.53 -37.01
CA TYR A 56 -22.78 5.40 -38.40
C TYR A 56 -22.63 3.93 -38.76
N ASP A 57 -22.98 3.60 -40.00
CA ASP A 57 -22.89 2.25 -40.55
C ASP A 57 -21.55 2.06 -41.31
N VAL A 58 -20.90 3.13 -41.75
CA VAL A 58 -19.56 3.12 -42.36
C VAL A 58 -18.80 4.40 -41.98
N ILE A 59 -17.49 4.28 -41.72
CA ILE A 59 -16.59 5.40 -41.40
C ILE A 59 -15.54 5.52 -42.50
N PHE A 60 -15.36 6.71 -43.05
CA PHE A 60 -14.36 7.02 -44.07
C PHE A 60 -13.24 7.87 -43.47
N ILE A 61 -11.99 7.49 -43.70
CA ILE A 61 -10.80 8.16 -43.15
C ILE A 61 -9.67 8.16 -44.19
N PRO A 62 -9.03 9.28 -44.53
CA PRO A 62 -7.80 9.25 -45.32
C PRO A 62 -6.64 8.60 -44.54
N TYR A 63 -5.61 8.09 -45.22
CA TYR A 63 -4.45 7.52 -44.51
C TYR A 63 -3.76 8.51 -43.56
N THR A 64 -3.74 9.80 -43.93
CA THR A 64 -3.27 10.90 -43.10
C THR A 64 -4.36 11.94 -42.93
N LEU A 65 -4.39 12.66 -41.81
CA LEU A 65 -5.20 13.87 -41.63
C LEU A 65 -4.31 15.13 -41.62
N SER A 66 -2.99 14.97 -41.73
CA SER A 66 -2.06 16.11 -41.76
C SER A 66 -2.02 16.74 -43.15
N GLN A 67 -2.16 18.07 -43.22
CA GLN A 67 -1.93 18.83 -44.46
C GLN A 67 -0.44 19.00 -44.77
N GLN A 68 0.40 18.99 -43.74
CA GLN A 68 1.81 19.38 -43.83
C GLN A 68 2.74 18.17 -43.95
N ASN A 69 2.35 17.03 -43.38
CA ASN A 69 3.20 15.84 -43.36
C ASN A 69 2.40 14.57 -43.63
N TYR A 70 2.49 14.09 -44.87
CA TYR A 70 1.79 12.87 -45.29
C TYR A 70 2.19 11.64 -44.46
N PHE A 71 3.46 11.56 -44.05
CA PHE A 71 4.00 10.42 -43.31
C PHE A 71 3.56 10.35 -41.83
N GLU A 72 2.83 11.35 -41.31
CA GLU A 72 2.25 11.23 -39.98
C GLU A 72 1.19 10.12 -39.90
N LEU A 73 0.55 9.80 -41.02
CA LEU A 73 -0.42 8.70 -41.16
C LEU A 73 -1.45 8.66 -40.02
N THR A 74 -1.90 9.85 -39.57
CA THR A 74 -2.76 10.01 -38.40
C THR A 74 -4.13 9.37 -38.55
N GLY A 75 -4.56 9.09 -39.79
CA GLY A 75 -5.77 8.32 -40.06
C GLY A 75 -5.70 6.90 -39.48
N LEU A 76 -4.52 6.27 -39.48
CA LEU A 76 -4.32 4.96 -38.83
C LEU A 76 -4.54 5.04 -37.32
N ARG A 77 -4.07 6.12 -36.70
CA ARG A 77 -4.22 6.39 -35.26
C ARG A 77 -5.68 6.66 -34.88
N VAL A 78 -6.40 7.40 -35.72
CA VAL A 78 -7.85 7.61 -35.57
C VAL A 78 -8.61 6.30 -35.67
N ALA A 79 -8.32 5.48 -36.68
CA ALA A 79 -8.95 4.16 -36.81
C ALA A 79 -8.65 3.26 -35.61
N ALA A 80 -7.43 3.30 -35.08
CA ALA A 80 -7.06 2.56 -33.88
C ALA A 80 -7.88 3.02 -32.66
N HIS A 81 -8.01 4.34 -32.44
CA HIS A 81 -8.88 4.88 -31.40
C HIS A 81 -10.33 4.41 -31.53
N ILE A 82 -10.90 4.40 -32.73
CA ILE A 82 -12.26 3.92 -32.97
C ILE A 82 -12.38 2.44 -32.58
N ARG A 83 -11.40 1.61 -32.96
CA ARG A 83 -11.40 0.17 -32.66
C ARG A 83 -11.27 -0.14 -31.17
N VAL A 84 -10.49 0.63 -30.41
CA VAL A 84 -10.20 0.32 -29.00
C VAL A 84 -11.13 1.04 -28.00
N THR A 85 -11.93 2.02 -28.45
CA THR A 85 -12.80 2.80 -27.55
C THR A 85 -14.26 2.33 -27.65
N LYS A 86 -14.68 1.44 -26.74
CA LYS A 86 -16.06 0.93 -26.73
C LYS A 86 -17.10 2.02 -26.45
N GLU A 87 -16.76 3.05 -25.67
CA GLU A 87 -17.66 4.17 -25.34
C GLU A 87 -18.20 4.88 -26.59
N PHE A 88 -17.40 4.92 -27.66
CA PHE A 88 -17.83 5.50 -28.93
C PHE A 88 -18.97 4.72 -29.59
N ARG A 89 -19.19 3.44 -29.25
CA ARG A 89 -20.17 2.54 -29.88
C ARG A 89 -19.95 2.27 -31.38
N HIS A 90 -18.77 2.63 -31.90
CA HIS A 90 -18.39 2.45 -33.31
C HIS A 90 -17.24 1.46 -33.53
N HIS A 91 -16.75 0.78 -32.48
CA HIS A 91 -15.64 -0.17 -32.56
C HIS A 91 -15.87 -1.35 -33.52
N LEU A 92 -17.14 -1.70 -33.79
CA LEU A 92 -17.55 -2.75 -34.74
C LEU A 92 -17.92 -2.24 -36.14
N VAL A 93 -17.79 -0.93 -36.40
CA VAL A 93 -18.24 -0.32 -37.65
C VAL A 93 -17.16 -0.46 -38.72
N PRO A 94 -17.48 -0.83 -39.97
CA PRO A 94 -16.54 -0.81 -41.08
C PRO A 94 -15.81 0.53 -41.23
N ILE A 95 -14.49 0.47 -41.45
CA ILE A 95 -13.64 1.64 -41.70
C ILE A 95 -13.09 1.53 -43.12
N VAL A 96 -13.27 2.58 -43.93
CA VAL A 96 -12.76 2.67 -45.30
C VAL A 96 -11.65 3.70 -45.33
N PHE A 97 -10.44 3.25 -45.69
CA PHE A 97 -9.31 4.13 -45.92
C PHE A 97 -9.33 4.72 -47.33
N ILE A 98 -9.08 6.02 -47.44
CA ILE A 98 -8.99 6.74 -48.72
C ILE A 98 -7.53 7.11 -48.98
N GLY A 99 -6.98 6.68 -50.12
CA GLY A 99 -5.63 7.03 -50.53
C GLY A 99 -5.17 6.25 -51.75
N ILE A 100 -4.29 6.85 -52.56
CA ILE A 100 -3.82 6.27 -53.82
C ILE A 100 -2.83 5.12 -53.60
N GLU A 101 -2.18 5.08 -52.43
CA GLU A 101 -1.23 4.07 -52.04
C GLU A 101 -1.93 2.76 -51.67
N THR A 102 -1.23 1.66 -51.89
CA THR A 102 -1.72 0.34 -51.47
C THR A 102 -1.57 0.16 -49.95
N PRO A 103 -2.41 -0.68 -49.32
CA PRO A 103 -2.29 -0.97 -47.89
C PRO A 103 -0.91 -1.49 -47.49
N ASN A 104 -0.27 -2.28 -48.36
CA ASN A 104 1.07 -2.81 -48.14
C ASN A 104 2.16 -1.72 -48.14
N GLN A 105 1.99 -0.66 -48.92
CA GLN A 105 2.93 0.47 -48.92
C GLN A 105 2.79 1.27 -47.62
N ILE A 106 1.55 1.61 -47.24
CA ILE A 106 1.29 2.37 -46.01
C ILE A 106 1.69 1.58 -44.75
N ALA A 107 1.41 0.28 -44.71
CA ALA A 107 1.72 -0.53 -43.53
C ALA A 107 3.22 -0.64 -43.21
N LYS A 108 4.10 -0.48 -44.21
CA LYS A 108 5.55 -0.47 -44.01
C LYS A 108 6.07 0.85 -43.39
N LEU A 109 5.24 1.90 -43.40
CA LEU A 109 5.62 3.26 -42.99
C LEU A 109 5.14 3.61 -41.58
N SER A 110 4.34 2.75 -40.93
CA SER A 110 3.76 3.04 -39.62
C SER A 110 3.72 1.82 -38.73
N GLU A 111 4.03 2.01 -37.44
CA GLU A 111 3.84 0.99 -36.40
C GLU A 111 2.36 0.59 -36.25
N LEU A 112 1.42 1.44 -36.69
CA LEU A 112 -0.01 1.16 -36.72
C LEU A 112 -0.46 0.44 -37.99
N GLY A 113 0.46 0.11 -38.91
CA GLY A 113 0.15 -0.46 -40.22
C GLY A 113 -0.68 -1.74 -40.17
N ASN A 114 -0.56 -2.52 -39.09
CA ASN A 114 -1.34 -3.74 -38.88
C ASN A 114 -2.86 -3.52 -38.92
N ILE A 115 -3.34 -2.31 -38.57
CA ILE A 115 -4.77 -1.99 -38.61
C ILE A 115 -5.38 -2.18 -40.00
N LEU A 116 -4.59 -1.94 -41.05
CA LEU A 116 -5.02 -2.01 -42.44
C LEU A 116 -5.45 -3.41 -42.88
N PHE A 117 -5.02 -4.43 -42.13
CA PHE A 117 -5.28 -5.84 -42.40
C PHE A 117 -6.20 -6.48 -41.34
N THR A 118 -6.94 -5.66 -40.59
CA THR A 118 -7.92 -6.14 -39.61
C THR A 118 -9.31 -6.31 -40.24
N PRO A 119 -10.15 -7.24 -39.75
CA PRO A 119 -11.54 -7.36 -40.19
C PRO A 119 -12.30 -6.02 -40.23
N GLY A 120 -13.07 -5.82 -41.30
CA GLY A 120 -13.90 -4.62 -41.47
C GLY A 120 -13.10 -3.36 -41.82
N VAL A 121 -11.86 -3.52 -42.31
CA VAL A 121 -11.09 -2.44 -42.91
C VAL A 121 -11.05 -2.63 -44.43
N PHE A 122 -11.45 -1.57 -45.13
CA PHE A 122 -11.54 -1.50 -46.59
C PHE A 122 -10.68 -0.34 -47.09
N HIS A 123 -10.37 -0.32 -48.38
CA HIS A 123 -9.44 0.65 -48.96
C HIS A 123 -9.91 1.06 -50.34
N ILE A 124 -9.86 2.36 -50.63
CA ILE A 124 -10.25 2.90 -51.93
C ILE A 124 -9.19 3.87 -52.45
N ALA A 125 -8.68 3.56 -53.64
CA ALA A 125 -7.72 4.39 -54.37
C ALA A 125 -8.38 5.44 -55.27
N LYS A 126 -9.67 5.23 -55.59
CA LYS A 126 -10.42 6.09 -56.50
C LYS A 126 -11.20 7.14 -55.71
N THR A 127 -10.96 8.40 -56.04
CA THR A 127 -11.70 9.57 -55.56
C THR A 127 -12.67 10.10 -56.62
N ASP A 128 -13.17 9.22 -57.50
CA ASP A 128 -14.24 9.61 -58.42
C ASP A 128 -15.56 9.88 -57.65
N ARG A 129 -16.49 10.59 -58.30
CA ARG A 129 -17.68 11.16 -57.65
C ARG A 129 -18.55 10.10 -56.95
N ASP A 130 -18.61 8.88 -57.49
CA ASP A 130 -19.52 7.83 -57.02
C ASP A 130 -18.79 6.70 -56.25
N ALA A 131 -17.44 6.68 -56.27
CA ALA A 131 -16.61 5.67 -55.62
C ALA A 131 -16.97 5.43 -54.14
N LEU A 132 -17.08 6.49 -53.33
CA LEU A 132 -17.41 6.37 -51.90
C LEU A 132 -18.83 5.83 -51.67
N LYS A 133 -19.77 6.20 -52.54
CA LYS A 133 -21.17 5.75 -52.46
C LYS A 133 -21.30 4.28 -52.86
N ASN A 134 -20.58 3.86 -53.90
CA ASN A 134 -20.56 2.48 -54.35
C ASN A 134 -19.93 1.57 -53.28
N GLU A 135 -18.82 2.00 -52.67
CA GLU A 135 -18.19 1.26 -51.57
C GLU A 135 -19.10 1.15 -50.36
N TYR A 136 -19.82 2.24 -50.01
CA TYR A 136 -20.82 2.20 -48.94
C TYR A 136 -21.89 1.13 -49.22
N ILE A 137 -22.46 1.10 -50.42
CA ILE A 137 -23.49 0.13 -50.81
C ILE A 137 -22.95 -1.30 -50.71
N LEU A 138 -21.75 -1.55 -51.25
CA LEU A 138 -21.11 -2.86 -51.22
C LEU A 138 -20.92 -3.37 -49.78
N ILE A 139 -20.44 -2.50 -48.88
CA ILE A 139 -20.24 -2.83 -47.46
C ILE A 139 -21.58 -3.12 -46.78
N GLN A 140 -22.63 -2.33 -47.06
CA GLN A 140 -23.95 -2.57 -46.48
C GLN A 140 -24.55 -3.92 -46.92
N GLU A 141 -24.32 -4.32 -48.17
CA GLU A 141 -24.81 -5.59 -48.72
C GLU A 141 -24.04 -6.81 -48.18
N HIS A 142 -22.72 -6.70 -47.98
CA HIS A 142 -21.86 -7.88 -47.74
C HIS A 142 -21.26 -7.95 -46.33
N LYS A 143 -20.96 -6.82 -45.69
CA LYS A 143 -20.31 -6.78 -44.37
C LYS A 143 -20.64 -5.49 -43.60
N PRO A 144 -21.92 -5.29 -43.20
CA PRO A 144 -22.36 -4.05 -42.57
C PRO A 144 -21.78 -3.84 -41.17
N ARG A 145 -21.27 -4.89 -40.53
CA ARG A 145 -20.68 -4.85 -39.18
C ARG A 145 -19.70 -5.99 -38.98
N ILE A 146 -18.63 -5.77 -38.20
CA ILE A 146 -17.78 -6.87 -37.73
C ILE A 146 -18.37 -7.52 -36.47
N SER A 147 -18.15 -8.81 -36.29
CA SER A 147 -18.56 -9.51 -35.06
C SER A 147 -17.62 -9.19 -33.89
N GLU A 148 -18.04 -9.46 -32.65
CA GLU A 148 -17.18 -9.39 -31.47
C GLU A 148 -15.94 -10.30 -31.61
N THR A 149 -16.11 -11.50 -32.17
CA THR A 149 -15.00 -12.44 -32.41
C THR A 149 -14.01 -11.94 -33.47
N GLU A 150 -14.48 -11.18 -34.46
CA GLU A 150 -13.62 -10.49 -35.42
C GLU A 150 -12.90 -9.30 -34.76
N TRP A 151 -13.59 -8.55 -33.92
CA TRP A 151 -13.02 -7.43 -33.17
C TRP A 151 -11.91 -7.88 -32.21
N GLU A 152 -12.07 -8.99 -31.50
CA GLU A 152 -11.01 -9.58 -30.69
C GLU A 152 -9.77 -9.95 -31.52
N LYS A 153 -9.96 -10.45 -32.75
CA LYS A 153 -8.86 -10.69 -33.70
C LYS A 153 -8.22 -9.38 -34.16
N CYS A 154 -9.00 -8.32 -34.36
CA CYS A 154 -8.47 -6.98 -34.65
C CYS A 154 -7.53 -6.53 -33.53
N LEU A 155 -7.97 -6.60 -32.26
CA LEU A 155 -7.15 -6.18 -31.12
C LEU A 155 -5.82 -6.95 -31.07
N LYS A 156 -5.86 -8.28 -31.15
CA LYS A 156 -4.63 -9.10 -31.13
C LYS A 156 -3.65 -8.77 -32.26
N ARG A 157 -4.16 -8.29 -33.41
CA ARG A 157 -3.36 -7.92 -34.57
C ARG A 157 -2.77 -6.51 -34.48
N LEU A 158 -3.38 -5.58 -33.73
CA LEU A 158 -2.88 -4.21 -33.62
C LEU A 158 -1.47 -4.14 -33.04
N GLN A 159 -1.16 -4.95 -32.01
CA GLN A 159 0.17 -5.06 -31.41
C GLN A 159 0.79 -3.70 -31.04
N LEU A 160 0.00 -2.81 -30.41
CA LEU A 160 0.49 -1.48 -30.02
C LEU A 160 1.59 -1.60 -28.99
N SER A 161 2.71 -0.93 -29.25
CA SER A 161 3.81 -0.78 -28.28
C SER A 161 3.51 0.38 -27.31
N PRO A 162 4.06 0.32 -26.09
CA PRO A 162 4.00 1.45 -25.18
C PRO A 162 4.64 2.71 -25.78
N PRO A 163 4.20 3.91 -25.39
CA PRO A 163 4.79 5.15 -25.89
C PRO A 163 6.29 5.27 -25.58
N ALA A 164 7.07 5.84 -26.51
CA ALA A 164 8.54 5.90 -26.40
C ALA A 164 9.07 6.80 -25.27
N ASN A 165 8.24 7.68 -24.72
CA ASN A 165 8.58 8.57 -23.60
C ASN A 165 8.66 7.84 -22.25
N TYR A 166 8.20 6.59 -22.17
CA TYR A 166 8.39 5.76 -20.98
C TYR A 166 9.83 5.24 -20.96
N GLN A 167 10.66 5.84 -20.11
CA GLN A 167 12.08 5.51 -19.98
C GLN A 167 12.33 4.07 -19.49
N SER A 168 11.32 3.38 -18.93
CA SER A 168 11.39 1.98 -18.54
C SER A 168 10.02 1.31 -18.47
N HIS A 169 9.98 -0.02 -18.58
CA HIS A 169 8.77 -0.83 -18.39
C HIS A 169 8.07 -0.55 -17.04
N HIS A 170 8.86 -0.28 -15.98
CA HIS A 170 8.33 -0.02 -14.64
C HIS A 170 7.44 1.22 -14.55
N SER A 171 7.66 2.23 -15.39
CA SER A 171 6.82 3.43 -15.40
C SER A 171 5.44 3.17 -16.01
N ILE A 172 5.36 2.23 -16.98
CA ILE A 172 4.11 1.86 -17.65
C ILE A 172 3.29 0.97 -16.73
N ASP A 173 3.92 -0.03 -16.11
CA ASP A 173 3.25 -0.94 -15.16
C ASP A 173 2.60 -0.16 -14.02
N ASN A 174 3.28 0.90 -13.55
CA ASN A 174 2.78 1.77 -12.48
C ASN A 174 1.49 2.51 -12.89
N GLU A 175 1.46 3.11 -14.08
CA GLU A 175 0.29 3.84 -14.57
C GLU A 175 -0.85 2.89 -14.99
N LEU A 176 -0.53 1.73 -15.57
CA LEU A 176 -1.52 0.69 -15.86
C LEU A 176 -2.16 0.16 -14.58
N ALA A 177 -1.37 -0.07 -13.52
CA ALA A 177 -1.90 -0.44 -12.21
C ALA A 177 -2.84 0.65 -11.68
N LEU A 178 -2.44 1.92 -11.73
CA LEU A 178 -3.28 3.05 -11.30
C LEU A 178 -4.63 3.08 -12.07
N LEU A 179 -4.59 2.95 -13.40
CA LEU A 179 -5.78 2.90 -14.25
C LEU A 179 -6.68 1.72 -13.87
N ARG A 180 -6.13 0.50 -13.82
CA ARG A 180 -6.91 -0.71 -13.55
C ARG A 180 -7.50 -0.72 -12.14
N TRP A 181 -6.71 -0.33 -11.13
CA TRP A 181 -7.12 -0.31 -9.73
C TRP A 181 -8.18 0.77 -9.46
N SER A 182 -8.03 1.95 -10.05
CA SER A 182 -9.03 3.03 -9.92
C SER A 182 -10.33 2.70 -10.65
N THR A 183 -10.27 2.05 -11.82
CA THR A 183 -11.47 1.53 -12.50
C THR A 183 -12.17 0.46 -11.67
N TYR A 184 -11.43 -0.47 -11.04
CA TYR A 184 -12.01 -1.48 -10.16
C TYR A 184 -12.76 -0.88 -8.95
N LEU A 185 -12.17 0.16 -8.34
CA LEU A 185 -12.79 0.92 -7.23
C LEU A 185 -13.83 1.94 -7.69
N LYS A 186 -14.04 2.13 -9.00
CA LYS A 186 -14.93 3.13 -9.62
C LYS A 186 -14.65 4.57 -9.19
N CYS A 187 -13.37 4.92 -9.08
CA CYS A 187 -12.94 6.29 -8.80
C CYS A 187 -11.92 6.83 -9.81
N ASP A 188 -11.70 6.12 -10.90
CA ASP A 188 -10.95 6.57 -12.08
C ASP A 188 -11.40 7.97 -12.56
N ASN A 189 -12.70 8.24 -12.61
CA ASN A 189 -13.23 9.56 -12.98
C ASN A 189 -12.88 10.70 -12.00
N ASN A 190 -12.50 10.37 -10.76
CA ASN A 190 -12.13 11.35 -9.72
C ASN A 190 -10.62 11.63 -9.73
N ILE A 191 -9.83 10.87 -10.47
CA ILE A 191 -8.37 11.03 -10.57
C ILE A 191 -8.06 11.72 -11.89
N LEU A 192 -7.61 12.98 -11.84
CA LEU A 192 -7.41 13.81 -13.03
C LEU A 192 -6.45 13.16 -14.04
N GLU A 193 -5.34 12.60 -13.56
CA GLU A 193 -4.36 11.89 -14.40
C GLU A 193 -4.99 10.72 -15.15
N VAL A 194 -5.79 9.91 -14.44
CA VAL A 194 -6.48 8.77 -15.04
C VAL A 194 -7.49 9.24 -16.08
N LYS A 195 -8.34 10.22 -15.73
CA LYS A 195 -9.41 10.70 -16.58
C LYS A 195 -8.93 11.43 -17.84
N GLU A 196 -7.96 12.33 -17.70
CA GLU A 196 -7.54 13.21 -18.81
C GLU A 196 -6.38 12.65 -19.63
N ASN A 197 -5.60 11.71 -19.07
CA ASN A 197 -4.41 11.16 -19.73
C ASN A 197 -4.58 9.68 -20.02
N LEU A 198 -4.66 8.85 -18.98
CA LEU A 198 -4.62 7.39 -19.14
C LEU A 198 -5.84 6.87 -19.92
N GLN A 199 -7.06 7.22 -19.50
CA GLN A 199 -8.30 6.81 -20.18
C GLN A 199 -8.43 7.36 -21.60
N LYS A 200 -7.72 8.44 -21.94
CA LYS A 200 -7.75 9.05 -23.28
C LYS A 200 -6.61 8.56 -24.19
N GLY A 201 -5.51 8.07 -23.63
CA GLY A 201 -4.35 7.55 -24.35
C GLY A 201 -4.66 6.29 -25.17
N LEU A 202 -4.11 6.19 -26.39
CA LEU A 202 -4.40 5.07 -27.29
C LEU A 202 -3.93 3.73 -26.72
N TYR A 203 -2.70 3.70 -26.20
CA TYR A 203 -2.09 2.49 -25.65
C TYR A 203 -2.86 1.95 -24.44
N PHE A 204 -3.26 2.82 -23.51
CA PHE A 204 -4.03 2.45 -22.32
C PHE A 204 -5.42 1.89 -22.67
N LYS A 205 -6.13 2.52 -23.60
CA LYS A 205 -7.41 1.99 -24.11
C LYS A 205 -7.25 0.61 -24.76
N TYR A 206 -6.20 0.46 -25.58
CA TYR A 206 -5.86 -0.82 -26.19
C TYR A 206 -5.60 -1.90 -25.14
N TYR A 207 -4.82 -1.56 -24.11
CA TYR A 207 -4.54 -2.46 -22.99
C TYR A 207 -5.82 -2.85 -22.24
N GLN A 208 -6.68 -1.89 -21.90
CA GLN A 208 -7.96 -2.16 -21.23
C GLN A 208 -8.89 -3.01 -22.08
N ALA A 209 -8.89 -2.83 -23.41
CA ALA A 209 -9.70 -3.62 -24.32
C ALA A 209 -9.22 -5.09 -24.38
N LEU A 210 -7.92 -5.34 -24.26
CA LEU A 210 -7.34 -6.69 -24.15
C LEU A 210 -7.50 -7.31 -22.77
N ASN A 211 -7.41 -6.49 -21.72
CA ASN A 211 -7.37 -6.91 -20.32
C ASN A 211 -8.49 -6.23 -19.51
N PRO A 212 -9.77 -6.55 -19.81
CA PRO A 212 -10.89 -5.90 -19.15
C PRO A 212 -10.88 -6.16 -17.64
N VAL A 213 -11.16 -5.12 -16.87
CA VAL A 213 -11.35 -5.24 -15.41
C VAL A 213 -12.75 -5.80 -15.17
N ALA A 214 -12.86 -6.85 -14.35
CA ALA A 214 -14.15 -7.47 -14.04
C ALA A 214 -15.11 -6.44 -13.40
N GLU A 215 -16.37 -6.43 -13.87
CA GLU A 215 -17.40 -5.54 -13.32
C GLU A 215 -17.69 -5.87 -11.85
N THR A 216 -17.52 -4.90 -10.96
CA THR A 216 -17.81 -5.04 -9.54
C THR A 216 -19.23 -4.52 -9.22
N LYS A 217 -20.06 -5.35 -8.56
CA LYS A 217 -21.40 -4.94 -8.09
C LYS A 217 -21.33 -3.89 -6.97
N GLN A 218 -20.23 -3.85 -6.22
CA GLN A 218 -19.94 -2.83 -5.21
C GLN A 218 -18.68 -2.06 -5.62
N GLY A 219 -18.88 -0.81 -6.07
CA GLY A 219 -17.84 0.21 -6.07
C GLY A 219 -17.86 1.00 -4.77
N THR A 220 -18.05 0.34 -3.63
CA THR A 220 -17.97 1.00 -2.33
C THR A 220 -16.56 0.88 -1.79
N PRO A 221 -15.87 1.99 -1.50
CA PRO A 221 -14.57 1.99 -0.85
C PRO A 221 -14.57 1.05 0.35
N TYR A 222 -13.49 0.32 0.57
CA TYR A 222 -13.42 -0.56 1.73
C TYR A 222 -13.46 0.28 3.00
N LEU A 223 -14.22 -0.18 4.00
CA LEU A 223 -14.02 0.28 5.37
C LEU A 223 -12.90 -0.57 5.96
N ILE A 224 -11.76 0.06 6.21
CA ILE A 224 -10.66 -0.55 6.95
C ILE A 224 -11.03 -0.57 8.43
N ASN A 225 -10.87 -1.70 9.11
CA ASN A 225 -11.15 -1.77 10.54
C ASN A 225 -10.01 -1.13 11.36
N GLY A 226 -10.38 -0.48 12.47
CA GLY A 226 -9.44 0.16 13.38
C GLY A 226 -9.36 1.67 13.19
N LYS A 227 -8.43 2.30 13.91
CA LYS A 227 -8.15 3.74 13.83
C LYS A 227 -6.65 3.98 13.76
N GLY A 228 -6.23 4.97 12.98
CA GLY A 228 -4.81 5.30 12.89
C GLY A 228 -4.48 6.40 11.88
N LYS A 229 -3.19 6.71 11.78
CA LYS A 229 -2.63 7.68 10.84
C LYS A 229 -1.85 6.95 9.75
N VAL A 230 -2.28 7.12 8.50
CA VAL A 230 -1.64 6.54 7.33
C VAL A 230 -0.90 7.64 6.57
N LEU A 231 0.39 7.46 6.35
CA LEU A 231 1.24 8.37 5.59
C LEU A 231 1.63 7.73 4.25
N LEU A 232 1.40 8.42 3.14
CA LEU A 232 1.93 8.05 1.83
C LEU A 232 3.24 8.79 1.55
N ILE A 233 4.27 8.04 1.17
CA ILE A 233 5.54 8.56 0.66
C ILE A 233 5.75 7.94 -0.72
N ASP A 234 5.40 8.68 -1.76
CA ASP A 234 5.40 8.23 -3.15
C ASP A 234 5.65 9.47 -4.04
N ASP A 235 6.64 9.39 -4.94
CA ASP A 235 7.01 10.50 -5.83
C ASP A 235 5.95 10.76 -6.91
N GLU A 236 5.14 9.75 -7.21
CA GLU A 236 4.00 9.82 -8.11
C GLU A 236 2.67 10.07 -7.39
N ALA A 237 2.71 10.46 -6.11
CA ALA A 237 1.51 10.84 -5.36
C ALA A 237 0.69 11.95 -6.06
N LYS A 238 1.37 12.96 -6.62
CA LYS A 238 0.73 14.05 -7.40
C LYS A 238 0.26 13.61 -8.79
N ARG A 239 0.74 12.46 -9.28
CA ARG A 239 0.34 11.84 -10.56
C ARG A 239 -0.79 10.82 -10.37
N GLY A 240 -1.60 11.00 -9.33
CA GLY A 240 -2.83 10.24 -9.11
C GLY A 240 -2.75 9.15 -8.03
N TRP A 241 -1.57 8.69 -7.60
CA TRP A 241 -1.49 7.71 -6.51
C TRP A 241 -2.02 8.26 -5.18
N GLY A 242 -1.82 9.55 -4.91
CA GLY A 242 -2.40 10.22 -3.74
C GLY A 242 -3.94 10.24 -3.78
N ASP A 243 -4.51 10.47 -4.96
CA ASP A 243 -5.96 10.47 -5.17
C ASP A 243 -6.54 9.05 -5.10
N PHE A 244 -5.81 8.07 -5.64
CA PHE A 244 -6.16 6.66 -5.49
C PHE A 244 -6.25 6.25 -4.02
N TYR A 245 -5.21 6.54 -3.20
CA TYR A 245 -5.26 6.18 -1.78
C TYR A 245 -6.31 6.96 -0.99
N ARG A 246 -6.58 8.23 -1.37
CA ARG A 246 -7.73 8.99 -0.84
C ARG A 246 -9.06 8.30 -1.15
N CYS A 247 -9.25 7.83 -2.38
CA CYS A 247 -10.42 7.05 -2.78
C CYS A 247 -10.50 5.73 -2.01
N PHE A 248 -9.39 4.98 -1.93
CA PHE A 248 -9.32 3.70 -1.25
C PHE A 248 -9.69 3.80 0.24
N LEU A 249 -9.26 4.87 0.92
CA LEU A 249 -9.52 5.14 2.34
C LEU A 249 -10.73 6.07 2.57
N GLN A 250 -11.51 6.41 1.54
CA GLN A 250 -12.51 7.48 1.60
C GLN A 250 -13.52 7.28 2.74
N ASN A 251 -14.02 6.05 2.93
CA ASN A 251 -14.97 5.74 4.00
C ASN A 251 -14.37 5.93 5.40
N ASN A 252 -13.08 5.63 5.56
CA ASN A 252 -12.35 5.82 6.81
C ASN A 252 -12.01 7.29 7.10
N ILE A 253 -11.76 8.08 6.06
CA ILE A 253 -11.54 9.51 6.17
C ILE A 253 -12.85 10.19 6.57
N ASN A 254 -13.95 9.88 5.88
CA ASN A 254 -15.27 10.47 6.13
C ASN A 254 -15.79 10.21 7.55
N ASN A 255 -15.50 9.04 8.13
CA ASN A 255 -15.91 8.71 9.50
C ASN A 255 -14.83 8.99 10.56
N ASN A 256 -13.74 9.68 10.19
CA ASN A 256 -12.62 10.04 11.07
C ASN A 256 -11.94 8.85 11.77
N THR A 257 -12.00 7.64 11.20
CA THR A 257 -11.25 6.49 11.72
C THR A 257 -9.80 6.50 11.25
N ILE A 258 -9.53 6.90 10.00
CA ILE A 258 -8.18 7.04 9.47
C ILE A 258 -7.91 8.48 9.09
N LYS A 259 -6.79 9.02 9.60
CA LYS A 259 -6.21 10.26 9.08
C LYS A 259 -5.21 9.89 8.00
N PHE A 260 -5.46 10.32 6.77
CA PHE A 260 -4.57 10.09 5.65
C PHE A 260 -3.78 11.35 5.33
N ASP A 261 -2.47 11.20 5.19
CA ASP A 261 -1.55 12.30 4.88
C ASP A 261 -0.55 11.84 3.79
N ILE A 262 0.01 12.80 3.06
CA ILE A 262 0.97 12.56 1.97
C ILE A 262 2.22 13.39 2.24
N LEU A 263 3.42 12.83 2.04
CA LEU A 263 4.64 13.64 2.04
C LEU A 263 4.66 14.59 0.84
N GLU A 264 4.25 15.83 1.04
CA GLU A 264 4.24 16.87 0.01
C GLU A 264 5.63 17.49 -0.15
N VAL A 265 6.42 16.93 -1.07
CA VAL A 265 7.74 17.45 -1.44
C VAL A 265 7.94 17.37 -2.95
N GLU A 266 8.80 18.24 -3.49
CA GLU A 266 9.23 18.20 -4.89
C GLU A 266 10.40 17.21 -5.02
N PHE A 267 10.10 15.91 -5.03
CA PHE A 267 11.08 14.80 -5.01
C PHE A 267 12.21 14.99 -6.03
N LYS A 268 11.90 15.42 -7.26
CA LYS A 268 12.87 15.63 -8.34
C LYS A 268 13.89 16.74 -8.08
N SER A 269 13.58 17.66 -7.17
CA SER A 269 14.45 18.78 -6.82
C SER A 269 15.33 18.51 -5.59
N LEU A 270 15.09 17.41 -4.88
CA LEU A 270 15.73 17.11 -3.61
C LEU A 270 16.76 16.00 -3.76
N SER A 271 17.84 16.10 -2.98
CA SER A 271 18.78 15.00 -2.79
C SER A 271 18.13 13.86 -2.00
N GLN A 272 18.68 12.66 -2.13
CA GLN A 272 18.23 11.47 -1.39
C GLN A 272 18.19 11.73 0.13
N ASN A 273 19.21 12.39 0.69
CA ASN A 273 19.27 12.68 2.13
C ASN A 273 18.18 13.67 2.57
N GLU A 274 17.91 14.71 1.78
CA GLU A 274 16.83 15.66 2.08
C GLU A 274 15.44 15.00 2.05
N ILE A 275 15.22 14.05 1.13
CA ILE A 275 13.99 13.26 1.09
C ILE A 275 13.87 12.42 2.35
N ILE A 276 14.95 11.74 2.76
CA ILE A 276 14.99 10.94 3.99
C ILE A 276 14.65 11.82 5.21
N ASP A 277 15.34 12.94 5.40
CA ASP A 277 15.13 13.81 6.56
C ASP A 277 13.69 14.32 6.65
N ARG A 278 13.10 14.72 5.51
CA ARG A 278 11.70 15.19 5.46
C ARG A 278 10.70 14.05 5.71
N ALA A 279 10.94 12.87 5.15
CA ALA A 279 10.12 11.69 5.39
C ALA A 279 10.12 11.33 6.87
N ILE A 280 11.30 11.25 7.48
CA ILE A 280 11.48 10.85 8.87
C ILE A 280 10.78 11.78 9.85
N LYS A 281 10.87 13.09 9.65
CA LYS A 281 10.15 14.07 10.47
C LYS A 281 8.63 13.85 10.46
N LYS A 282 8.07 13.37 9.35
CA LYS A 282 6.64 13.11 9.21
C LYS A 282 6.23 11.72 9.72
N CYS A 283 7.13 10.74 9.62
CA CYS A 283 6.88 9.36 10.06
C CYS A 283 6.69 9.21 11.57
N GLU A 284 7.24 10.08 12.41
CA GLU A 284 7.10 9.98 13.88
C GLU A 284 5.63 9.94 14.34
N ASP A 285 4.76 10.68 13.65
CA ASP A 285 3.34 10.73 13.94
C ASP A 285 2.55 9.61 13.24
N ALA A 286 3.08 8.99 12.19
CA ALA A 286 2.41 7.96 11.41
C ALA A 286 2.32 6.62 12.15
N ASP A 287 1.21 5.90 11.99
CA ASP A 287 1.03 4.54 12.50
C ASP A 287 1.35 3.51 11.40
N VAL A 288 0.96 3.83 10.17
CA VAL A 288 1.25 3.06 8.96
C VAL A 288 1.87 3.98 7.90
N VAL A 289 2.94 3.54 7.26
CA VAL A 289 3.58 4.23 6.14
C VAL A 289 3.46 3.38 4.88
N LEU A 290 2.80 3.91 3.86
CA LEU A 290 2.82 3.40 2.49
C LEU A 290 4.02 4.03 1.79
N LEU A 291 5.04 3.24 1.50
CA LEU A 291 6.36 3.73 1.09
C LEU A 291 6.74 3.19 -0.29
N ASP A 292 6.79 4.06 -1.29
CA ASP A 292 7.39 3.68 -2.57
C ASP A 292 8.89 3.43 -2.40
N LEU A 293 9.37 2.38 -3.04
CA LEU A 293 10.76 1.96 -2.92
C LEU A 293 11.73 2.91 -3.66
N ARG A 294 11.29 3.56 -4.75
CA ARG A 294 12.11 4.44 -5.60
C ARG A 294 11.52 5.84 -5.57
N LEU A 295 12.24 6.79 -4.97
CA LEU A 295 11.70 8.13 -4.69
C LEU A 295 12.53 9.28 -5.29
N CYS A 296 13.66 8.97 -5.93
CA CYS A 296 14.48 9.98 -6.58
C CYS A 296 15.09 9.45 -7.88
N ASP A 297 15.50 10.33 -8.78
CA ASP A 297 16.07 9.96 -10.09
C ASP A 297 17.27 9.00 -9.97
N SER A 298 18.08 9.16 -8.91
CA SER A 298 19.21 8.28 -8.67
C SER A 298 18.81 6.83 -8.39
N ASP A 299 17.56 6.58 -7.99
CA ASP A 299 17.04 5.24 -7.74
C ASP A 299 16.82 4.46 -9.04
N PHE A 300 16.66 5.13 -10.18
CA PHE A 300 16.37 4.50 -11.47
C PHE A 300 17.63 4.12 -12.26
N LYS A 301 18.83 4.36 -11.71
CA LYS A 301 20.09 3.91 -12.31
C LYS A 301 20.16 2.37 -12.35
N GLU A 302 20.69 1.84 -13.45
CA GLU A 302 20.89 0.39 -13.61
C GLU A 302 21.84 -0.16 -12.53
N ASN A 303 21.65 -1.43 -12.16
CA ASN A 303 22.46 -2.17 -11.18
C ASN A 303 22.49 -1.62 -9.75
N LYS A 304 21.57 -0.70 -9.39
CA LYS A 304 21.46 -0.21 -8.02
C LYS A 304 21.03 -1.30 -7.06
N GLU A 305 21.76 -1.46 -5.95
CA GLU A 305 21.44 -2.45 -4.94
C GLU A 305 20.19 -2.00 -4.14
N PRO A 306 19.38 -2.94 -3.61
CA PRO A 306 18.19 -2.59 -2.84
C PRO A 306 18.47 -1.64 -1.66
N LYS A 307 19.62 -1.81 -1.00
CA LYS A 307 20.03 -1.01 0.15
C LYS A 307 20.34 0.44 -0.19
N GLU A 308 20.59 0.73 -1.46
CA GLU A 308 20.90 2.06 -1.94
C GLU A 308 19.65 2.85 -2.32
N LEU A 309 18.50 2.18 -2.41
CA LEU A 309 17.22 2.79 -2.76
C LEU A 309 16.74 3.71 -1.63
N THR A 310 16.16 4.86 -2.00
CA THR A 310 15.70 5.85 -1.04
C THR A 310 14.64 5.28 -0.09
N GLY A 311 13.66 4.53 -0.62
CA GLY A 311 12.64 3.89 0.22
C GLY A 311 13.23 2.85 1.19
N TYR A 312 14.31 2.15 0.81
CA TYR A 312 15.00 1.24 1.72
C TYR A 312 15.61 1.98 2.91
N LYS A 313 16.32 3.09 2.64
CA LYS A 313 16.96 3.91 3.69
C LYS A 313 15.93 4.55 4.61
N ILE A 314 14.80 5.03 4.06
CA ILE A 314 13.68 5.54 4.85
C ILE A 314 13.13 4.45 5.78
N LEU A 315 12.90 3.22 5.27
CA LEU A 315 12.47 2.10 6.10
C LEU A 315 13.45 1.85 7.26
N GLU A 316 14.76 1.85 6.99
CA GLU A 316 15.78 1.65 8.01
C GLU A 316 15.67 2.67 9.15
N GLU A 317 15.56 3.95 8.79
CA GLU A 317 15.46 5.06 9.75
C GLU A 317 14.12 5.04 10.53
N ILE A 318 13.00 4.72 9.88
CA ILE A 318 11.71 4.55 10.57
C ILE A 318 11.83 3.48 11.67
N LYS A 319 12.48 2.35 11.38
CA LYS A 319 12.65 1.25 12.35
C LYS A 319 13.62 1.58 13.47
N LYS A 320 14.58 2.48 13.26
CA LYS A 320 15.44 3.02 14.33
C LYS A 320 14.65 3.91 15.29
N ILE A 321 13.71 4.71 14.78
CA ILE A 321 12.87 5.61 15.59
C ILE A 321 11.85 4.81 16.39
N ASN A 322 11.04 4.02 15.69
CA ASN A 322 10.03 3.20 16.32
C ASN A 322 9.70 1.97 15.46
N LYS A 323 10.19 0.81 15.89
CA LYS A 323 9.91 -0.49 15.25
C LYS A 323 8.42 -0.82 15.15
N GLY A 324 7.61 -0.26 16.05
CA GLY A 324 6.16 -0.43 16.07
C GLY A 324 5.40 0.36 15.01
N ILE A 325 6.03 1.31 14.31
CA ILE A 325 5.46 1.91 13.09
C ILE A 325 5.43 0.84 12.01
N GLN A 326 4.28 0.62 11.39
CA GLN A 326 4.15 -0.37 10.34
C GLN A 326 4.49 0.26 8.98
N VAL A 327 5.30 -0.41 8.18
CA VAL A 327 5.73 0.09 6.86
C VAL A 327 5.35 -0.92 5.79
N ILE A 328 4.59 -0.49 4.81
CA ILE A 328 4.15 -1.28 3.65
C ILE A 328 4.90 -0.73 2.44
N ILE A 329 5.75 -1.55 1.84
CA ILE A 329 6.48 -1.16 0.63
C ILE A 329 5.55 -1.28 -0.57
N THR A 330 5.52 -0.25 -1.41
CA THR A 330 4.82 -0.22 -2.69
C THR A 330 5.85 -0.11 -3.81
N THR A 331 5.66 -0.84 -4.91
CA THR A 331 6.58 -0.74 -6.06
C THR A 331 5.97 -1.34 -7.32
N ALA A 332 6.36 -0.86 -8.50
CA ALA A 332 6.09 -1.54 -9.76
C ALA A 332 7.10 -2.67 -10.07
N SER A 333 8.17 -2.82 -9.29
CA SER A 333 9.22 -3.81 -9.56
C SER A 333 8.93 -5.19 -8.95
N ASN A 334 8.95 -6.24 -9.76
CA ASN A 334 8.78 -7.64 -9.34
C ASN A 334 10.08 -8.31 -8.84
N LYS A 335 11.15 -7.56 -8.65
CA LYS A 335 12.48 -8.08 -8.26
C LYS A 335 12.45 -8.71 -6.86
N ILE A 336 12.57 -10.03 -6.80
CA ILE A 336 12.47 -10.84 -5.56
C ILE A 336 13.50 -10.40 -4.49
N TRP A 337 14.70 -9.98 -4.90
CA TRP A 337 15.72 -9.51 -3.97
C TRP A 337 15.34 -8.21 -3.25
N ASN A 338 14.54 -7.33 -3.89
CA ASN A 338 14.00 -6.15 -3.22
C ASN A 338 13.11 -6.60 -2.05
N TYR A 339 12.19 -7.53 -2.30
CA TYR A 339 11.28 -8.08 -1.30
C TYR A 339 12.04 -8.69 -0.11
N GLN A 340 12.99 -9.60 -0.35
CA GLN A 340 13.76 -10.25 0.72
C GLN A 340 14.54 -9.23 1.56
N SER A 341 15.11 -8.21 0.90
CA SER A 341 15.93 -7.19 1.58
C SER A 341 15.10 -6.29 2.52
N VAL A 342 13.92 -5.83 2.09
CA VAL A 342 13.06 -4.96 2.90
C VAL A 342 12.34 -5.75 3.99
N GLN A 343 11.99 -7.02 3.72
CA GLN A 343 11.42 -7.91 4.72
C GLN A 343 12.43 -8.16 5.86
N GLY A 344 13.69 -8.41 5.54
CA GLY A 344 14.76 -8.57 6.53
C GLY A 344 15.00 -7.32 7.40
N LEU A 345 14.65 -6.14 6.89
CA LEU A 345 14.75 -4.86 7.60
C LEU A 345 13.53 -4.55 8.48
N GLY A 346 12.46 -5.33 8.36
CA GLY A 346 11.23 -5.18 9.15
C GLY A 346 10.06 -4.52 8.42
N ALA A 347 10.04 -4.52 7.07
CA ALA A 347 8.83 -4.17 6.33
C ALA A 347 7.67 -5.12 6.72
N ASN A 348 6.48 -4.55 6.89
CA ASN A 348 5.29 -5.24 7.39
C ASN A 348 4.32 -5.66 6.28
N GLY A 349 4.55 -5.15 5.07
CA GLY A 349 3.81 -5.52 3.87
C GLY A 349 4.56 -5.17 2.60
N TYR A 350 4.18 -5.81 1.49
CA TYR A 350 4.74 -5.55 0.18
C TYR A 350 3.66 -5.65 -0.89
N ILE A 351 3.44 -4.55 -1.61
CA ILE A 351 2.40 -4.40 -2.61
C ILE A 351 3.07 -4.10 -3.95
N ILE A 352 2.79 -4.94 -4.94
CA ILE A 352 3.32 -4.75 -6.29
C ILE A 352 2.24 -4.15 -7.17
N LYS A 353 2.54 -3.00 -7.76
CA LYS A 353 1.71 -2.25 -8.70
C LYS A 353 1.89 -2.89 -10.09
N ARG A 354 1.11 -3.95 -10.39
CA ARG A 354 1.24 -4.73 -11.64
C ARG A 354 0.12 -4.41 -12.62
N ASP A 355 0.45 -4.51 -13.90
CA ASP A 355 -0.49 -4.38 -14.99
C ASP A 355 -1.20 -5.71 -15.31
N ASP A 356 -0.55 -6.85 -15.08
CA ASP A 356 -0.99 -8.20 -15.52
C ASP A 356 -1.72 -9.04 -14.45
N SER A 357 -2.02 -8.44 -13.30
CA SER A 357 -2.57 -9.14 -12.14
C SER A 357 -4.11 -9.16 -12.09
N ASN A 358 -4.63 -10.02 -11.20
CA ASN A 358 -6.04 -9.97 -10.82
C ASN A 358 -6.27 -8.80 -9.84
N VAL A 359 -6.77 -7.69 -10.38
CA VAL A 359 -7.02 -6.44 -9.64
C VAL A 359 -7.86 -6.66 -8.38
N ALA A 360 -8.85 -7.55 -8.43
CA ALA A 360 -9.70 -7.83 -7.27
C ALA A 360 -8.90 -8.42 -6.11
N GLU A 361 -7.97 -9.33 -6.40
CA GLU A 361 -7.11 -9.93 -5.38
C GLU A 361 -6.05 -8.93 -4.91
N ASP A 362 -5.50 -8.09 -5.80
CA ASP A 362 -4.53 -7.05 -5.40
C ASP A 362 -5.13 -6.05 -4.41
N ILE A 363 -6.34 -5.57 -4.70
CA ILE A 363 -7.04 -4.60 -3.86
C ILE A 363 -7.45 -5.24 -2.52
N LYS A 364 -7.88 -6.50 -2.54
CA LYS A 364 -8.17 -7.27 -1.33
C LYS A 364 -6.91 -7.48 -0.49
N ASN A 365 -5.78 -7.81 -1.12
CA ASN A 365 -4.49 -7.93 -0.45
C ASN A 365 -4.04 -6.59 0.16
N LEU A 366 -4.13 -5.49 -0.60
CA LEU A 366 -3.86 -4.14 -0.10
C LEU A 366 -4.70 -3.83 1.15
N LYS A 367 -6.01 -4.12 1.11
CA LYS A 367 -6.89 -3.98 2.29
C LYS A 367 -6.38 -4.78 3.48
N GLN A 368 -6.13 -6.07 3.30
CA GLN A 368 -5.71 -6.95 4.39
C GLN A 368 -4.39 -6.49 5.03
N VAL A 369 -3.43 -6.08 4.21
CA VAL A 369 -2.12 -5.61 4.66
C VAL A 369 -2.24 -4.28 5.41
N VAL A 370 -3.05 -3.33 4.91
CA VAL A 370 -3.29 -2.05 5.59
C VAL A 370 -4.03 -2.25 6.91
N GLU A 371 -5.08 -3.06 6.92
CA GLU A 371 -5.88 -3.35 8.12
C GLU A 371 -5.07 -4.06 9.20
N GLY A 372 -4.30 -5.09 8.82
CA GLY A 372 -3.38 -5.79 9.71
C GLY A 372 -2.32 -4.84 10.27
N SER A 373 -1.80 -3.93 9.44
CA SER A 373 -0.83 -2.92 9.87
C SER A 373 -1.43 -1.92 10.87
N ILE A 374 -2.65 -1.44 10.65
CA ILE A 374 -3.33 -0.54 11.60
C ILE A 374 -3.54 -1.23 12.96
N ASN A 375 -4.01 -2.48 12.94
CA ASN A 375 -4.19 -3.26 14.16
C ASN A 375 -2.86 -3.41 14.92
N ARG A 376 -1.80 -3.82 14.23
CA ARG A 376 -0.48 -4.02 14.84
C ARG A 376 0.15 -2.73 15.37
N ALA A 377 0.03 -1.63 14.62
CA ALA A 377 0.53 -0.33 15.06
C ALA A 377 -0.08 0.12 16.39
N SER A 378 -1.37 -0.18 16.62
CA SER A 378 -2.12 0.25 17.80
C SER A 378 -1.50 -0.23 19.13
N TYR A 379 -0.82 -1.37 19.13
CA TYR A 379 -0.16 -1.91 20.33
C TYR A 379 1.37 -1.89 20.24
N LEU A 380 1.97 -2.09 19.06
CA LEU A 380 3.44 -2.12 18.94
C LEU A 380 4.07 -0.74 19.14
N LYS A 381 3.49 0.30 18.52
CA LYS A 381 4.02 1.67 18.58
C LYS A 381 4.11 2.20 20.02
N PRO A 382 3.05 2.14 20.85
CA PRO A 382 3.13 2.60 22.25
C PRO A 382 4.03 1.71 23.11
N VAL A 383 4.03 0.39 22.92
CA VAL A 383 4.88 -0.53 23.69
C VAL A 383 6.37 -0.24 23.42
N ASN A 384 6.74 -0.04 22.16
CA ASN A 384 8.12 0.30 21.80
C ASN A 384 8.54 1.66 22.36
N GLN A 385 7.63 2.65 22.38
CA GLN A 385 7.88 3.95 23.03
C GLN A 385 8.16 3.77 24.51
N SER A 386 7.34 3.00 25.23
CA SER A 386 7.55 2.72 26.65
C SER A 386 8.88 2.03 26.92
N ILE A 387 9.26 1.04 26.10
CA ILE A 387 10.53 0.33 26.25
C ILE A 387 11.73 1.25 25.97
N ASN A 388 11.66 2.09 24.95
CA ASN A 388 12.70 3.06 24.63
C ASN A 388 12.86 4.10 25.74
N GLN A 389 11.75 4.63 26.28
CA GLN A 389 11.75 5.57 27.40
C GLN A 389 12.36 4.94 28.66
N LEU A 390 11.91 3.74 29.03
CA LEU A 390 12.42 3.01 30.19
C LEU A 390 13.92 2.70 30.05
N SER A 391 14.34 2.25 28.87
CA SER A 391 15.76 1.97 28.57
C SER A 391 16.63 3.22 28.68
N LYS A 392 16.11 4.39 28.25
CA LYS A 392 16.79 5.69 28.40
C LYS A 392 16.90 6.11 29.87
N SER A 393 15.85 5.93 30.66
CA SER A 393 15.87 6.20 32.11
C SER A 393 16.89 5.33 32.84
N LEU A 394 16.91 4.02 32.56
CA LEU A 394 17.91 3.09 33.09
C LEU A 394 19.34 3.51 32.70
N THR A 395 19.56 3.81 31.41
CA THR A 395 20.88 4.25 30.92
C THR A 395 21.36 5.52 31.64
N THR A 396 20.45 6.47 31.87
CA THR A 396 20.75 7.72 32.59
C THR A 396 21.08 7.45 34.07
N ALA A 397 20.31 6.59 34.74
CA ALA A 397 20.55 6.23 36.13
C ALA A 397 21.88 5.48 36.33
N ILE A 398 22.23 4.57 35.41
CA ILE A 398 23.53 3.88 35.39
C ILE A 398 24.67 4.89 35.24
N LYS A 399 24.56 5.84 34.29
CA LYS A 399 25.57 6.88 34.07
C LYS A 399 25.78 7.73 35.32
N ASN A 400 24.69 8.04 36.02
CA ASN A 400 24.71 8.83 37.25
C ASN A 400 25.03 8.01 38.52
N LYS A 401 25.37 6.73 38.39
CA LYS A 401 25.65 5.80 39.51
C LYS A 401 24.50 5.68 40.53
N LYS A 402 23.27 5.99 40.11
CA LYS A 402 22.05 5.84 40.92
C LYS A 402 21.46 4.44 40.86
N PHE A 403 21.90 3.63 39.90
CA PHE A 403 21.43 2.27 39.70
C PHE A 403 22.60 1.36 39.34
N ASP A 404 22.52 0.10 39.75
CA ASP A 404 23.57 -0.87 39.47
C ASP A 404 23.79 -1.04 37.95
N LYS A 405 25.07 -0.97 37.55
CA LYS A 405 25.46 -1.00 36.15
C LYS A 405 25.23 -2.35 35.49
N HIS A 406 25.46 -3.45 36.21
CA HIS A 406 25.31 -4.80 35.66
C HIS A 406 23.83 -5.09 35.44
N ILE A 407 23.02 -4.90 36.48
CA ILE A 407 21.59 -5.18 36.50
C ILE A 407 20.85 -4.27 35.53
N GLY A 408 21.16 -2.97 35.53
CA GLY A 408 20.53 -2.03 34.61
C GLY A 408 20.80 -2.38 33.14
N LYS A 409 22.01 -2.83 32.80
CA LYS A 409 22.32 -3.31 31.44
C LYS A 409 21.58 -4.60 31.08
N GLU A 410 21.45 -5.51 32.04
CA GLU A 410 20.73 -6.77 31.84
C GLU A 410 19.22 -6.53 31.64
N LEU A 411 18.60 -5.66 32.44
CA LEU A 411 17.21 -5.23 32.26
C LEU A 411 16.96 -4.66 30.86
N ILE A 412 17.82 -3.74 30.40
CA ILE A 412 17.71 -3.16 29.05
C ILE A 412 17.74 -4.26 27.97
N LYS A 413 18.64 -5.24 28.09
CA LYS A 413 18.71 -6.36 27.14
C LYS A 413 17.46 -7.23 27.16
N ILE A 414 16.93 -7.55 28.35
CA ILE A 414 15.71 -8.36 28.48
C ILE A 414 14.51 -7.61 27.90
N LEU A 415 14.38 -6.31 28.19
CA LEU A 415 13.33 -5.45 27.61
C LEU A 415 13.39 -5.48 26.07
N GLN A 416 14.57 -5.24 25.49
CA GLN A 416 14.77 -5.26 24.03
C GLN A 416 14.49 -6.63 23.42
N LEU A 417 14.97 -7.72 24.04
CA LEU A 417 14.72 -9.08 23.58
C LEU A 417 13.22 -9.40 23.60
N SER A 418 12.56 -9.10 24.72
CA SER A 418 11.13 -9.36 24.89
C SER A 418 10.28 -8.59 23.88
N TYR A 419 10.67 -7.34 23.57
CA TYR A 419 10.02 -6.56 22.53
C TYR A 419 10.22 -7.16 21.14
N ASN A 420 11.44 -7.59 20.79
CA ASN A 420 11.69 -8.21 19.48
C ASN A 420 10.86 -9.49 19.30
N MET A 421 10.61 -10.25 20.38
CA MET A 421 9.71 -11.40 20.36
C MET A 421 8.25 -10.96 20.20
N TYR A 422 7.83 -9.93 20.96
CA TYR A 422 6.49 -9.36 20.90
C TYR A 422 6.16 -8.79 19.51
N GLU A 423 7.10 -8.07 18.90
CA GLU A 423 7.00 -7.54 17.54
C GLU A 423 6.84 -8.65 16.52
N LYS A 424 7.53 -9.78 16.67
CA LYS A 424 7.46 -10.89 15.71
C LYS A 424 6.30 -11.87 15.97
N ALA A 425 5.53 -11.65 17.04
CA ALA A 425 4.46 -12.55 17.42
C ALA A 425 3.35 -12.59 16.35
N ASN A 426 3.08 -13.81 15.87
CA ASN A 426 2.03 -14.10 14.89
C ASN A 426 1.09 -15.22 15.35
N SER A 427 1.41 -15.90 16.45
CA SER A 427 0.59 -16.91 17.10
C SER A 427 0.38 -16.61 18.58
N LYS A 428 -0.59 -17.29 19.19
CA LYS A 428 -0.86 -17.23 20.64
C LYS A 428 0.38 -17.58 21.46
N ASP A 429 1.12 -18.60 21.04
CA ASP A 429 2.32 -19.07 21.75
C ASP A 429 3.47 -18.06 21.63
N ASP A 430 3.62 -17.39 20.48
CA ASP A 430 4.63 -16.32 20.34
C ASP A 430 4.39 -15.18 21.35
N PHE A 431 3.13 -14.77 21.53
CA PHE A 431 2.76 -13.78 22.55
C PHE A 431 3.10 -14.29 23.95
N ALA A 432 2.82 -15.56 24.24
CA ALA A 432 3.16 -16.14 25.53
C ALA A 432 4.67 -16.15 25.77
N TYR A 433 5.48 -16.55 24.78
CA TYR A 433 6.94 -16.51 24.91
C TYR A 433 7.50 -15.09 25.04
N ALA A 434 6.94 -14.12 24.33
CA ALA A 434 7.29 -12.71 24.52
C ALA A 434 6.99 -12.23 25.94
N TYR A 435 5.82 -12.61 26.48
CA TYR A 435 5.43 -12.33 27.86
C TYR A 435 6.40 -12.97 28.86
N ILE A 436 6.75 -14.25 28.68
CA ILE A 436 7.74 -14.93 29.54
C ILE A 436 9.09 -14.24 29.49
N SER A 437 9.54 -13.80 28.31
CA SER A 437 10.77 -13.04 28.18
C SER A 437 10.71 -11.72 28.94
N LEU A 438 9.60 -11.00 28.91
CA LEU A 438 9.42 -9.76 29.69
C LEU A 438 9.37 -10.05 31.20
N PHE A 439 8.75 -11.17 31.59
CA PHE A 439 8.62 -11.58 32.98
C PHE A 439 9.99 -11.79 33.66
N LYS A 440 11.03 -12.16 32.90
CA LYS A 440 12.41 -12.25 33.41
C LYS A 440 12.91 -10.95 34.03
N CYS A 441 12.39 -9.77 33.64
CA CYS A 441 12.69 -8.52 34.31
C CYS A 441 12.27 -8.54 35.78
N LEU A 442 11.06 -9.06 36.09
CA LEU A 442 10.59 -9.20 37.48
C LEU A 442 11.44 -10.20 38.25
N GLU A 443 11.82 -11.31 37.62
CA GLU A 443 12.68 -12.32 38.27
C GLU A 443 14.06 -11.78 38.61
N LEU A 444 14.66 -11.01 37.69
CA LEU A 444 15.95 -10.35 37.90
C LEU A 444 15.87 -9.33 39.04
N ILE A 445 14.83 -8.48 39.05
CA ILE A 445 14.62 -7.50 40.11
C ILE A 445 14.40 -8.21 41.47
N ALA A 446 13.52 -9.21 41.52
CA ALA A 446 13.25 -9.94 42.75
C ALA A 446 14.49 -10.70 43.25
N GLY A 447 15.30 -11.26 42.35
CA GLY A 447 16.54 -11.97 42.71
C GLY A 447 17.63 -11.05 43.26
N GLU A 448 17.70 -9.81 42.79
CA GLU A 448 18.65 -8.83 43.31
C GLU A 448 18.22 -8.27 44.68
N TYR A 449 16.95 -7.92 44.82
CA TYR A 449 16.48 -7.17 45.98
C TYR A 449 16.04 -8.08 47.13
N VAL A 450 15.89 -9.38 46.89
CA VAL A 450 15.52 -10.37 47.91
C VAL A 450 16.58 -11.47 47.99
N PHE A 451 17.32 -11.51 49.10
CA PHE A 451 18.48 -12.38 49.29
C PHE A 451 18.42 -13.12 50.63
N LYS A 452 19.29 -14.12 50.81
CA LYS A 452 19.48 -14.78 52.12
C LYS A 452 20.65 -14.12 52.85
N ASN A 453 20.44 -13.77 54.12
CA ASN A 453 21.53 -13.33 54.99
C ASN A 453 22.34 -14.52 55.54
N ASP A 454 23.37 -14.23 56.34
CA ASP A 454 24.25 -15.24 56.95
C ASP A 454 23.50 -16.18 57.93
N GLU A 455 22.37 -15.74 58.48
CA GLU A 455 21.48 -16.54 59.32
C GLU A 455 20.49 -17.40 58.51
N ASN A 456 20.65 -17.48 57.19
CA ASN A 456 19.77 -18.22 56.27
C ASN A 456 18.32 -17.72 56.27
N LYS A 457 18.09 -16.47 56.72
CA LYS A 457 16.81 -15.76 56.67
C LYS A 457 16.71 -14.96 55.38
N TRP A 458 15.51 -14.91 54.82
CA TRP A 458 15.24 -14.10 53.63
C TRP A 458 15.07 -12.64 54.03
N CYS A 459 15.77 -11.75 53.33
CA CYS A 459 15.80 -10.32 53.59
C CYS A 459 15.55 -9.54 52.30
N ILE A 460 15.08 -8.30 52.45
CA ILE A 460 15.02 -7.30 51.39
C ILE A 460 16.21 -6.35 51.55
N LYS A 461 16.75 -5.84 50.43
CA LYS A 461 17.82 -4.82 50.38
C LYS A 461 17.50 -3.66 51.32
N GLY A 462 18.21 -3.57 52.46
CA GLY A 462 17.84 -2.68 53.58
C GLY A 462 17.86 -3.35 54.97
N PRO A 463 18.73 -4.33 55.20
CA PRO A 463 18.60 -5.55 56.04
C PRO A 463 17.27 -5.80 56.80
N GLN A 464 16.10 -5.68 56.16
CA GLN A 464 14.84 -6.06 56.78
C GLN A 464 14.47 -7.50 56.41
N GLU A 465 13.97 -8.28 57.38
CA GLU A 465 13.43 -9.62 57.12
C GLU A 465 12.25 -9.54 56.15
N LEU A 466 12.22 -10.44 55.18
CA LEU A 466 11.15 -10.56 54.18
C LEU A 466 9.86 -11.00 54.88
N LYS A 467 8.85 -10.14 54.85
CA LYS A 467 7.51 -10.47 55.36
C LYS A 467 6.76 -11.33 54.35
N GLN A 468 5.98 -12.28 54.86
CA GLN A 468 5.12 -13.14 54.03
C GLN A 468 3.71 -12.54 53.95
N TYR A 469 3.38 -11.96 52.79
CA TYR A 469 2.07 -11.33 52.55
C TYR A 469 1.04 -12.33 52.01
N ARG A 470 -0.20 -12.22 52.47
CA ARG A 470 -1.35 -13.03 52.04
C ARG A 470 -2.61 -12.18 51.93
N TRP A 471 -3.47 -12.50 50.97
CA TRP A 471 -4.77 -11.87 50.83
C TRP A 471 -5.71 -12.37 51.94
N ASP A 472 -6.33 -11.44 52.67
CA ASP A 472 -7.37 -11.71 53.66
C ASP A 472 -8.73 -11.39 53.02
N GLU A 473 -9.51 -12.43 52.69
CA GLU A 473 -10.80 -12.28 52.00
C GLU A 473 -11.84 -11.55 52.86
N GLU A 474 -11.81 -11.72 54.18
CA GLU A 474 -12.76 -11.06 55.09
C GLU A 474 -12.47 -9.57 55.19
N LYS A 475 -11.19 -9.19 55.23
CA LYS A 475 -10.76 -7.79 55.35
C LYS A 475 -10.56 -7.11 54.00
N ASN A 476 -10.63 -7.86 52.91
CA ASN A 476 -10.40 -7.41 51.54
C ASN A 476 -9.09 -6.61 51.37
N LYS A 477 -8.00 -7.11 51.99
CA LYS A 477 -6.68 -6.46 51.99
C LYS A 477 -5.55 -7.46 52.16
N TYR A 478 -4.32 -7.08 51.84
CA TYR A 478 -3.17 -7.91 52.19
C TYR A 478 -2.83 -7.77 53.68
N THR A 479 -2.52 -8.90 54.30
CA THR A 479 -1.96 -9.00 55.66
C THR A 479 -0.63 -9.71 55.61
N PHE A 480 0.21 -9.58 56.64
CA PHE A 480 1.51 -10.26 56.70
C PHE A 480 1.72 -10.97 58.03
N THR A 481 2.54 -12.02 58.03
CA THR A 481 2.97 -12.70 59.25
C THR A 481 4.29 -12.11 59.76
N ASN A 482 4.41 -11.96 61.09
CA ASN A 482 5.65 -11.47 61.72
C ASN A 482 6.79 -12.49 61.63
N THR A 483 6.48 -13.77 61.60
CA THR A 483 7.44 -14.86 61.38
C THR A 483 7.06 -15.55 60.07
N PRO A 484 7.81 -15.33 58.97
CA PRO A 484 7.49 -15.92 57.68
C PRO A 484 7.71 -17.45 57.70
N ASN A 485 6.78 -18.20 57.11
CA ASN A 485 6.88 -19.65 56.95
C ASN A 485 6.79 -20.00 55.47
N PHE A 486 7.93 -19.95 54.79
CA PHE A 486 8.04 -20.27 53.37
C PHE A 486 8.17 -21.78 53.17
N LYS A 487 7.47 -22.32 52.16
CA LYS A 487 7.56 -23.74 51.80
C LYS A 487 9.01 -24.10 51.47
N ASN A 488 9.56 -25.12 52.15
CA ASN A 488 10.96 -25.56 52.02
C ASN A 488 11.99 -24.43 52.25
N ASN A 489 11.67 -23.42 53.07
CA ASN A 489 12.48 -22.22 53.27
C ASN A 489 12.83 -21.49 51.94
N LEU A 490 11.91 -21.52 50.97
CA LEU A 490 12.07 -20.89 49.67
C LEU A 490 10.82 -20.06 49.33
N PRO A 491 10.89 -18.71 49.38
CA PRO A 491 9.77 -17.87 48.99
C PRO A 491 9.53 -18.00 47.48
N THR A 492 8.26 -18.10 47.13
CA THR A 492 7.77 -18.07 45.75
C THR A 492 8.08 -16.72 45.09
N THR A 493 8.02 -16.67 43.76
CA THR A 493 8.16 -15.41 43.02
C THR A 493 7.16 -14.36 43.49
N PHE A 494 5.92 -14.76 43.79
CA PHE A 494 4.92 -13.85 44.35
C PHE A 494 5.33 -13.31 45.71
N GLU A 495 5.76 -14.17 46.64
CA GLU A 495 6.17 -13.73 47.99
C GLU A 495 7.36 -12.76 47.94
N LYS A 496 8.35 -13.01 47.06
CA LYS A 496 9.48 -12.09 46.84
C LYS A 496 9.01 -10.74 46.30
N VAL A 497 8.19 -10.75 45.25
CA VAL A 497 7.69 -9.52 44.60
C VAL A 497 6.76 -8.74 45.52
N ALA A 498 5.84 -9.40 46.24
CA ALA A 498 4.93 -8.76 47.18
C ALA A 498 5.69 -8.11 48.34
N GLY A 499 6.68 -8.81 48.91
CA GLY A 499 7.55 -8.26 49.94
C GLY A 499 8.29 -7.01 49.45
N LEU A 500 8.92 -7.09 48.27
CA LEU A 500 9.56 -5.94 47.62
C LEU A 500 8.59 -4.76 47.46
N CYS A 501 7.39 -5.02 46.91
CA CYS A 501 6.41 -3.98 46.61
C CYS A 501 5.90 -3.28 47.86
N PHE A 502 5.55 -4.03 48.92
CA PHE A 502 5.03 -3.46 50.16
C PHE A 502 6.11 -2.88 51.06
N GLN A 503 7.25 -3.55 51.22
CA GLN A 503 8.27 -3.16 52.21
C GLN A 503 9.24 -2.11 51.68
N LEU A 504 9.52 -2.08 50.38
CA LEU A 504 10.50 -1.16 49.79
C LEU A 504 9.86 -0.10 48.90
N LEU A 505 8.82 -0.46 48.14
CA LEU A 505 8.28 0.40 47.08
C LEU A 505 6.95 1.09 47.43
N GLU A 506 6.41 0.85 48.62
CA GLU A 506 5.17 1.45 49.14
C GLU A 506 3.97 1.27 48.20
N TYR A 507 3.79 0.07 47.66
CA TYR A 507 2.63 -0.27 46.82
C TYR A 507 1.36 -0.39 47.64
N LYS A 508 0.21 -0.13 47.00
CA LYS A 508 -1.11 -0.41 47.56
C LYS A 508 -1.54 -1.85 47.28
N ASP A 509 -2.55 -2.30 48.00
CA ASP A 509 -3.11 -3.65 47.85
C ASP A 509 -3.54 -3.95 46.40
N GLU A 510 -4.20 -2.99 45.75
CA GLU A 510 -4.68 -3.10 44.37
C GLU A 510 -3.53 -3.34 43.38
N ASP A 511 -2.41 -2.64 43.53
CA ASP A 511 -1.24 -2.77 42.66
C ASP A 511 -0.60 -4.18 42.81
N VAL A 512 -0.50 -4.67 44.04
CA VAL A 512 0.05 -6.01 44.33
C VAL A 512 -0.91 -7.11 43.86
N GLN A 513 -2.23 -6.89 43.92
CA GLN A 513 -3.22 -7.81 43.37
C GLN A 513 -3.10 -7.92 41.84
N GLN A 514 -2.83 -6.82 41.13
CA GLN A 514 -2.58 -6.88 39.69
C GLN A 514 -1.29 -7.65 39.35
N LEU A 515 -0.24 -7.51 40.17
CA LEU A 515 0.99 -8.29 40.04
C LEU A 515 0.75 -9.78 40.32
N TYR A 516 -0.11 -10.12 41.29
CA TYR A 516 -0.52 -11.50 41.55
C TYR A 516 -1.08 -12.15 40.28
N TYR A 517 -1.99 -11.48 39.56
CA TYR A 517 -2.52 -12.02 38.31
C TYR A 517 -1.45 -12.18 37.22
N SER A 518 -0.49 -11.26 37.11
CA SER A 518 0.61 -11.38 36.16
C SER A 518 1.55 -12.56 36.47
N ILE A 519 1.80 -12.82 37.75
CA ILE A 519 2.59 -13.97 38.20
C ILE A 519 1.79 -15.26 38.02
N LYS A 520 0.49 -15.25 38.29
CA LYS A 520 -0.39 -16.41 38.08
C LYS A 520 -0.52 -16.76 36.60
N ARG A 521 -0.66 -15.78 35.69
CA ARG A 521 -0.59 -15.97 34.22
C ARG A 521 0.65 -16.76 33.83
N ARG A 522 1.83 -16.31 34.28
CA ARG A 522 3.11 -16.98 34.02
C ARG A 522 3.11 -18.40 34.55
N ASN A 523 2.71 -18.59 35.81
CA ASN A 523 2.77 -19.88 36.47
C ASN A 523 1.83 -20.88 35.82
N GLU A 524 0.63 -20.46 35.42
CA GLU A 524 -0.33 -21.32 34.74
C GLU A 524 0.14 -21.75 33.36
N PHE A 525 0.85 -20.89 32.62
CA PHE A 525 1.42 -21.25 31.33
C PHE A 525 2.55 -22.28 31.45
N ILE A 526 3.46 -22.13 32.42
CA ILE A 526 4.60 -23.05 32.61
C ILE A 526 4.18 -24.33 33.35
N HIS A 527 3.30 -24.19 34.34
CA HIS A 527 2.82 -25.25 35.22
C HIS A 527 1.28 -25.20 35.29
N PRO A 528 0.60 -25.71 34.25
CA PRO A 528 -0.86 -25.73 34.21
C PRO A 528 -1.44 -26.42 35.45
N SER A 529 -2.44 -25.80 36.07
CA SER A 529 -3.13 -26.33 37.23
C SER A 529 -3.95 -27.56 36.82
N GLU A 530 -3.82 -28.66 37.58
CA GLU A 530 -4.64 -29.87 37.36
C GLU A 530 -6.14 -29.60 37.61
N LYS A 531 -6.44 -28.66 38.52
CA LYS A 531 -7.80 -28.24 38.83
C LYS A 531 -8.23 -27.12 37.89
N LYS A 532 -9.46 -27.22 37.38
CA LYS A 532 -10.08 -26.18 36.55
C LYS A 532 -10.10 -24.85 37.32
N LEU A 533 -9.52 -23.82 36.71
CA LEU A 533 -9.60 -22.44 37.20
C LEU A 533 -11.05 -21.93 37.14
N THR A 534 -11.40 -20.99 38.01
CA THR A 534 -12.64 -20.22 37.86
C THR A 534 -12.63 -19.43 36.56
N ASP A 535 -13.79 -19.16 35.97
CA ASP A 535 -13.87 -18.53 34.64
C ASP A 535 -13.20 -17.15 34.62
N ASN A 536 -13.33 -16.36 35.70
CA ASN A 536 -12.63 -15.08 35.84
C ASN A 536 -11.11 -15.25 35.85
N LEU A 537 -10.60 -16.19 36.65
CA LEU A 537 -9.16 -16.42 36.76
C LEU A 537 -8.58 -17.00 35.47
N LYS A 538 -9.34 -17.86 34.78
CA LYS A 538 -8.97 -18.36 33.46
C LYS A 538 -8.86 -17.23 32.44
N THR A 539 -9.85 -16.34 32.39
CA THR A 539 -9.84 -15.16 31.51
C THR A 539 -8.63 -14.27 31.77
N GLU A 540 -8.27 -14.08 33.04
CA GLU A 540 -7.04 -13.35 33.40
C GLU A 540 -5.78 -14.09 32.96
N CYS A 541 -5.69 -15.40 33.16
CA CYS A 541 -4.56 -16.22 32.71
C CYS A 541 -4.39 -16.22 31.19
N ASP A 542 -5.49 -16.30 30.44
CA ASP A 542 -5.50 -16.38 28.97
C ASP A 542 -4.97 -15.10 28.30
N LYS A 543 -4.91 -13.96 29.02
CA LYS A 543 -4.28 -12.73 28.51
C LYS A 543 -2.81 -12.91 28.12
N ILE A 544 -2.13 -13.94 28.62
CA ILE A 544 -0.75 -14.26 28.23
C ILE A 544 -0.59 -14.53 26.73
N TYR A 545 -1.65 -15.01 26.08
CA TYR A 545 -1.68 -15.36 24.65
C TYR A 545 -2.02 -14.17 23.73
N PHE A 546 -2.19 -12.97 24.30
CA PHE A 546 -2.61 -11.78 23.57
C PHE A 546 -1.74 -10.57 23.91
N TYR A 547 -1.83 -9.54 23.08
CA TYR A 547 -0.96 -8.37 23.18
C TYR A 547 -1.21 -7.56 24.46
N GLU A 548 -2.42 -7.65 25.03
CA GLU A 548 -2.85 -6.98 26.26
C GLU A 548 -2.08 -7.49 27.49
N GLY A 549 -1.84 -8.81 27.58
CA GLY A 549 -1.10 -9.38 28.71
C GLY A 549 0.31 -8.82 28.81
N TYR A 550 1.02 -8.76 27.68
CA TYR A 550 2.36 -8.18 27.61
C TYR A 550 2.34 -6.70 28.03
N LYS A 551 1.37 -5.93 27.54
CA LYS A 551 1.22 -4.50 27.89
C LYS A 551 1.03 -4.30 29.38
N ILE A 552 0.13 -5.07 30.01
CA ILE A 552 -0.12 -5.02 31.47
C ILE A 552 1.17 -5.30 32.25
N LEU A 553 1.90 -6.36 31.87
CA LEU A 553 3.15 -6.70 32.54
C LEU A 553 4.22 -5.62 32.34
N LEU A 554 4.31 -5.02 31.15
CA LEU A 554 5.27 -3.97 30.88
C LEU A 554 4.99 -2.73 31.72
N GLU A 555 3.73 -2.34 31.88
CA GLU A 555 3.33 -1.23 32.75
C GLU A 555 3.77 -1.47 34.19
N GLN A 556 3.53 -2.68 34.72
CA GLN A 556 3.95 -3.08 36.07
C GLN A 556 5.48 -3.09 36.24
N VAL A 557 6.21 -3.70 35.30
CA VAL A 557 7.68 -3.70 35.28
C VAL A 557 8.22 -2.27 35.23
N SER A 558 7.62 -1.42 34.40
CA SER A 558 8.02 -0.01 34.25
C SER A 558 7.83 0.76 35.55
N GLN A 559 6.69 0.59 36.25
CA GLN A 559 6.43 1.23 37.54
C GLN A 559 7.43 0.80 38.62
N ILE A 560 7.72 -0.50 38.72
CA ILE A 560 8.69 -1.03 39.68
C ILE A 560 10.06 -0.41 39.42
N ILE A 561 10.52 -0.42 38.16
CA ILE A 561 11.82 0.15 37.81
C ILE A 561 11.82 1.66 38.10
N GLN A 562 10.79 2.41 37.74
CA GLN A 562 10.72 3.84 38.02
C GLN A 562 10.83 4.16 39.51
N LYS A 563 10.15 3.40 40.38
CA LYS A 563 10.28 3.56 41.84
C LYS A 563 11.65 3.17 42.38
N LEU A 564 12.32 2.19 41.78
CA LEU A 564 13.71 1.84 42.12
C LEU A 564 14.73 2.89 41.64
N LEU A 565 14.37 3.73 40.66
CA LEU A 565 15.21 4.80 40.13
C LEU A 565 15.01 6.15 40.87
N ALA A 566 13.90 6.30 41.58
CA ALA A 566 13.60 7.47 42.42
C ALA A 566 14.50 7.47 43.65
#